data_AF-A0A3C0ZMU3-F1
#
_entry.id   AF-A0A3C0ZMU3-F1
#
_cell.length_a   1.000
_cell.length_b   1.000
_cell.length_c   1.000
_cell.angle_alpha   90.00
_cell.angle_beta   90.00
_cell.angle_gamma   90.00
#
_symmetry.space_group_name_H-M   'P 1'
#
loop_
_entity.id
_entity.type
_entity.pdbx_description
1 polymer ?
#
loop_
_entity_poly.entity_id
_entity_poly.type
_entity_poly.pdbx_seq_one_letter_code
_entity_poly.pdbx_strand_id
1 'polypeptide(L)'
;MWAQMTESSRAWKKQHLRSSSGFLDLPSLFAYIFPELMSPSVRNIALLGATGSIGQNSLEVLKNFPERFRVTYLTANKNIDLLRKQVTEFQPRGVVVLDEENASAMKKLVDGSVEVLSGEAGLQEVVSRDDVDIVISSLVGFAGLKPTIAAIKQRKTIALANKETLVVAGELIIALVREYGVELIPIDSEHSAILQCLAGEDRSDIARLILTASGGPFLSTPREEFGSITVE
;
A
#
# COMPACT_ATOMS: atom_id res chain seq x y z
N MET A 1 2.22 28.82 4.01
CA MET A 1 3.28 27.86 4.39
C MET A 1 3.75 26.99 3.22
N TRP A 2 2.87 26.30 2.48
CA TRP A 2 3.24 25.58 1.22
C TRP A 2 3.85 26.48 0.13
N ALA A 3 3.47 27.75 0.07
CA ALA A 3 4.06 28.73 -0.86
C ALA A 3 5.40 29.36 -0.38
N GLN A 4 5.78 29.19 0.89
CA GLN A 4 7.03 29.75 1.44
C GLN A 4 8.17 28.71 1.43
N MET A 5 7.85 27.42 1.54
CA MET A 5 8.83 26.35 1.29
C MET A 5 9.28 26.29 -0.18
N THR A 6 8.47 26.78 -1.12
CA THR A 6 8.83 26.82 -2.54
C THR A 6 9.79 27.95 -2.89
N GLU A 7 9.81 29.08 -2.16
CA GLU A 7 10.75 30.17 -2.42
C GLU A 7 12.17 29.90 -1.89
N SER A 8 12.30 29.34 -0.69
CA SER A 8 13.60 28.90 -0.14
C SER A 8 14.17 27.71 -0.93
N SER A 9 13.32 26.82 -1.43
CA SER A 9 13.66 25.75 -2.39
C SER A 9 14.12 26.30 -3.75
N ARG A 10 13.47 27.36 -4.27
CA ARG A 10 13.86 28.02 -5.53
C ARG A 10 15.22 28.73 -5.44
N ALA A 11 15.55 29.33 -4.28
CA ALA A 11 16.84 29.98 -4.07
C ALA A 11 17.99 28.96 -3.95
N TRP A 12 17.78 27.82 -3.27
CA TRP A 12 18.77 26.73 -3.17
C TRP A 12 18.95 25.98 -4.49
N LYS A 13 17.85 25.73 -5.24
CA LYS A 13 17.85 25.14 -6.60
C LYS A 13 18.70 25.89 -7.62
N LYS A 14 18.92 27.21 -7.44
CA LYS A 14 19.68 28.03 -8.39
C LYS A 14 21.19 27.79 -8.35
N GLN A 15 21.73 27.24 -7.27
CA GLN A 15 23.17 27.31 -7.01
C GLN A 15 23.89 25.95 -7.01
N HIS A 16 23.18 24.81 -6.92
CA HIS A 16 23.84 23.50 -6.68
C HIS A 16 23.42 22.33 -7.60
N LEU A 17 22.56 22.54 -8.61
CA LEU A 17 22.17 21.48 -9.55
C LEU A 17 22.46 21.89 -10.99
N ARG A 18 23.70 21.66 -11.43
CA ARG A 18 24.08 21.74 -12.85
C ARG A 18 24.11 20.34 -13.46
N SER A 19 23.05 19.97 -14.16
CA SER A 19 23.13 19.20 -15.41
C SER A 19 22.00 19.67 -16.35
N SER A 20 22.28 19.64 -17.64
CA SER A 20 21.67 20.45 -18.70
C SER A 20 20.25 20.08 -19.14
N SER A 21 19.49 19.31 -18.36
CA SER A 21 18.09 18.94 -18.66
C SER A 21 17.30 18.53 -17.40
N GLY A 22 17.50 19.25 -16.29
CA GLY A 22 17.11 18.84 -14.94
C GLY A 22 15.61 18.84 -14.63
N PHE A 23 14.96 17.70 -14.80
CA PHE A 23 14.13 16.99 -13.82
C PHE A 23 14.16 15.52 -14.24
N LEU A 24 14.43 14.58 -13.32
CA LEU A 24 14.03 13.19 -13.58
C LEU A 24 12.51 13.23 -13.68
N ASP A 25 11.96 12.85 -14.83
CA ASP A 25 10.52 12.70 -14.99
C ASP A 25 10.03 11.70 -13.93
N LEU A 26 8.79 11.83 -13.47
CA LEU A 26 8.18 10.93 -12.46
C LEU A 26 8.42 9.44 -12.79
N PRO A 27 8.28 8.97 -14.05
CA PRO A 27 8.64 7.62 -14.44
C PRO A 27 10.12 7.27 -14.22
N SER A 28 11.05 8.21 -14.40
CA SER A 28 12.48 8.03 -14.14
C SER A 28 12.79 7.97 -12.65
N LEU A 29 12.08 8.73 -11.82
CA LEU A 29 12.17 8.64 -10.36
C LEU A 29 11.61 7.31 -9.86
N PHE A 30 10.43 6.89 -10.33
CA PHE A 30 9.85 5.59 -9.99
C PHE A 30 10.75 4.42 -10.44
N ALA A 31 11.33 4.50 -11.64
CA ALA A 31 12.27 3.49 -12.13
C ALA A 31 13.55 3.40 -11.30
N TYR A 32 13.95 4.52 -10.70
CA TYR A 32 15.13 4.58 -9.86
C TYR A 32 14.84 4.12 -8.42
N ILE A 33 13.68 4.46 -7.87
CA ILE A 33 13.26 4.05 -6.51
C ILE A 33 12.88 2.57 -6.48
N PHE A 34 12.20 2.09 -7.52
CA PHE A 34 11.68 0.73 -7.60
C PHE A 34 12.02 0.09 -8.96
N PRO A 35 13.31 -0.21 -9.23
CA PRO A 35 13.73 -0.78 -10.50
C PRO A 35 13.06 -2.14 -10.79
N GLU A 36 12.71 -2.92 -9.76
CA GLU A 36 12.02 -4.21 -9.90
C GLU A 36 10.54 -4.07 -10.30
N LEU A 37 9.91 -2.92 -10.01
CA LEU A 37 8.58 -2.58 -10.52
C LEU A 37 8.63 -2.18 -12.01
N MET A 38 9.82 -1.98 -12.59
CA MET A 38 10.03 -1.71 -14.01
C MET A 38 10.38 -2.96 -14.84
N SER A 39 10.15 -4.16 -14.29
CA SER A 39 10.36 -5.40 -15.04
C SER A 39 9.52 -5.40 -16.33
N PRO A 40 10.02 -5.97 -17.45
CA PRO A 40 9.26 -6.04 -18.70
C PRO A 40 8.02 -6.94 -18.62
N SER A 41 7.84 -7.69 -17.52
CA SER A 41 6.66 -8.52 -17.25
C SER A 41 5.66 -7.82 -16.34
N VAL A 42 4.37 -7.96 -16.68
CA VAL A 42 3.24 -7.52 -15.85
C VAL A 42 3.32 -8.18 -14.47
N ARG A 43 3.32 -7.37 -13.42
CA ARG A 43 3.35 -7.82 -12.02
C ARG A 43 1.93 -8.06 -11.53
N ASN A 44 1.71 -9.22 -10.91
CA ASN A 44 0.44 -9.66 -10.38
C ASN A 44 0.26 -9.21 -8.93
N ILE A 45 -0.91 -8.65 -8.63
CA ILE A 45 -1.21 -8.02 -7.34
C ILE A 45 -2.31 -8.79 -6.62
N ALA A 46 -2.04 -9.11 -5.36
CA ALA A 46 -3.08 -9.40 -4.38
C ALA A 46 -3.33 -8.15 -3.51
N LEU A 47 -4.53 -7.58 -3.59
CA LEU A 47 -4.92 -6.41 -2.82
C LEU A 47 -5.78 -6.84 -1.61
N LEU A 48 -5.19 -6.74 -0.42
CA LEU A 48 -5.86 -7.08 0.82
C LEU A 48 -6.60 -5.85 1.37
N GLY A 49 -7.94 -5.90 1.44
CA GLY A 49 -8.76 -4.77 1.90
C GLY A 49 -9.21 -3.83 0.78
N ALA A 50 -9.56 -4.38 -0.38
CA ALA A 50 -9.91 -3.63 -1.60
C ALA A 50 -11.06 -2.63 -1.44
N THR A 51 -11.98 -2.88 -0.52
CA THR A 51 -13.15 -2.01 -0.29
C THR A 51 -12.90 -0.89 0.71
N GLY A 52 -11.74 -0.87 1.38
CA GLY A 52 -11.34 0.24 2.26
C GLY A 52 -10.84 1.45 1.47
N SER A 53 -10.64 2.60 2.11
CA SER A 53 -10.20 3.83 1.44
C SER A 53 -8.86 3.66 0.72
N ILE A 54 -7.89 3.00 1.37
CA ILE A 54 -6.56 2.74 0.77
C ILE A 54 -6.68 1.74 -0.39
N GLY A 55 -7.53 0.71 -0.24
CA GLY A 55 -7.77 -0.27 -1.30
C GLY A 55 -8.38 0.37 -2.56
N GLN A 56 -9.40 1.22 -2.39
CA GLN A 56 -10.02 1.97 -3.49
C GLN A 56 -9.01 2.89 -4.18
N ASN A 57 -8.25 3.69 -3.41
CA ASN A 57 -7.21 4.55 -3.96
C ASN A 57 -6.13 3.74 -4.71
N SER A 58 -5.77 2.56 -4.19
CA SER A 58 -4.82 1.67 -4.86
C SER A 58 -5.36 1.19 -6.19
N LEU A 59 -6.64 0.78 -6.27
CA LEU A 59 -7.29 0.38 -7.52
C LEU A 59 -7.36 1.51 -8.54
N GLU A 60 -7.64 2.74 -8.10
CA GLU A 60 -7.62 3.91 -8.99
C GLU A 60 -6.24 4.12 -9.63
N VAL A 61 -5.16 3.97 -8.86
CA VAL A 61 -3.79 4.04 -9.40
C VAL A 61 -3.54 2.88 -10.35
N LEU A 62 -3.84 1.64 -9.94
CA LEU A 62 -3.57 0.43 -10.74
C LEU A 62 -4.29 0.42 -12.08
N LYS A 63 -5.51 0.98 -12.14
CA LYS A 63 -6.28 1.15 -13.37
C LYS A 63 -5.55 1.96 -14.44
N ASN A 64 -4.67 2.88 -14.04
CA ASN A 64 -3.93 3.73 -14.97
C ASN A 64 -2.65 3.07 -15.52
N PHE A 65 -2.28 1.87 -15.05
CA PHE A 65 -1.05 1.16 -15.45
C PHE A 65 -1.28 -0.33 -15.78
N PRO A 66 -2.26 -0.66 -16.65
CA PRO A 66 -2.61 -2.05 -16.97
C PRO A 66 -1.50 -2.83 -17.70
N GLU A 67 -0.56 -2.12 -18.33
CA GLU A 67 0.61 -2.69 -18.98
C GLU A 67 1.70 -3.12 -17.99
N ARG A 68 1.59 -2.71 -16.72
CA ARG A 68 2.57 -3.01 -15.66
C ARG A 68 1.99 -3.87 -14.56
N PHE A 69 0.71 -3.69 -14.24
CA PHE A 69 0.09 -4.33 -13.11
C PHE A 69 -1.20 -5.06 -13.50
N ARG A 70 -1.39 -6.24 -12.92
CA ARG A 70 -2.64 -7.00 -13.01
C ARG A 70 -3.17 -7.25 -11.60
N VAL A 71 -4.41 -6.87 -11.37
CA VAL A 71 -5.12 -7.19 -10.12
C VAL A 71 -5.59 -8.64 -10.21
N THR A 72 -4.86 -9.54 -9.56
CA THR A 72 -5.13 -10.99 -9.64
C THR A 72 -6.09 -11.44 -8.56
N TYR A 73 -5.98 -10.85 -7.36
CA TYR A 73 -6.87 -11.15 -6.24
C TYR A 73 -7.29 -9.90 -5.48
N LEU A 74 -8.57 -9.86 -5.10
CA LEU A 74 -9.15 -8.82 -4.25
C LEU A 74 -9.68 -9.42 -2.96
N THR A 75 -9.55 -8.72 -1.84
CA THR A 75 -10.14 -9.17 -0.59
C THR A 75 -11.01 -8.10 0.04
N ALA A 76 -12.12 -8.52 0.66
CA ALA A 76 -13.01 -7.64 1.39
C ALA A 76 -13.58 -8.35 2.62
N ASN A 77 -14.18 -7.58 3.53
CA ASN A 77 -14.88 -8.12 4.68
C ASN A 77 -16.40 -8.19 4.43
N LYS A 78 -17.10 -7.05 4.53
CA LYS A 78 -18.56 -6.98 4.48
C LYS A 78 -19.16 -6.24 3.27
N ASN A 79 -18.38 -5.40 2.58
CA ASN A 79 -18.89 -4.55 1.51
C ASN A 79 -18.93 -5.28 0.15
N ILE A 80 -19.87 -6.22 0.01
CA ILE A 80 -19.97 -7.11 -1.15
C ILE A 80 -20.43 -6.39 -2.40
N ASP A 81 -21.30 -5.38 -2.28
CA ASP A 81 -21.74 -4.60 -3.42
C ASP A 81 -20.59 -3.85 -4.09
N LEU A 82 -19.69 -3.25 -3.30
CA LEU A 82 -18.50 -2.60 -3.84
C LEU A 82 -17.52 -3.63 -4.40
N LEU A 83 -17.27 -4.74 -3.68
CA LEU A 83 -16.38 -5.80 -4.16
C LEU A 83 -16.87 -6.34 -5.51
N ARG A 84 -18.18 -6.55 -5.70
CA ARG A 84 -18.76 -7.01 -6.97
C ARG A 84 -18.45 -6.04 -8.11
N LYS A 85 -18.60 -4.72 -7.89
CA LYS A 85 -18.23 -3.71 -8.90
C LYS A 85 -16.74 -3.80 -9.26
N GLN A 86 -15.88 -3.95 -8.26
CA GLN A 86 -14.44 -4.11 -8.45
C GLN A 86 -14.12 -5.41 -9.22
N VAL A 87 -14.81 -6.51 -8.96
CA VAL A 87 -14.66 -7.77 -9.72
C VAL A 87 -15.05 -7.59 -11.18
N THR A 88 -16.16 -6.91 -11.46
CA THR A 88 -16.58 -6.63 -12.85
C THR A 88 -15.57 -5.77 -13.58
N GLU A 89 -14.98 -4.78 -12.91
CA GLU A 89 -14.03 -3.85 -13.51
C GLU A 89 -12.65 -4.46 -13.74
N PHE A 90 -12.10 -5.16 -12.74
CA PHE A 90 -10.72 -5.66 -12.77
C PHE A 90 -10.59 -7.11 -13.24
N GLN A 91 -11.71 -7.86 -13.29
CA GLN A 91 -11.76 -9.26 -13.68
C GLN A 91 -10.66 -10.13 -13.00
N PRO A 92 -10.55 -10.09 -11.65
CA PRO A 92 -9.54 -10.85 -10.94
C PRO A 92 -9.77 -12.35 -11.10
N ARG A 93 -8.72 -13.15 -10.88
CA ARG A 93 -8.83 -14.62 -10.87
C ARG A 93 -9.66 -15.12 -9.69
N GLY A 94 -9.58 -14.42 -8.56
CA GLY A 94 -10.37 -14.76 -7.40
C GLY A 94 -10.54 -13.62 -6.41
N VAL A 95 -11.46 -13.83 -5.48
CA VAL A 95 -11.71 -12.94 -4.36
C VAL A 95 -11.74 -13.71 -3.05
N VAL A 96 -11.30 -13.04 -1.98
CA VAL A 96 -11.44 -13.54 -0.61
C VAL A 96 -12.44 -12.66 0.14
N VAL A 97 -13.48 -13.28 0.68
CA VAL A 97 -14.43 -12.60 1.57
C VAL A 97 -14.27 -13.16 2.97
N LEU A 98 -13.84 -12.34 3.93
CA LEU A 98 -13.55 -12.82 5.29
C LEU A 98 -14.79 -13.36 6.00
N ASP A 99 -15.95 -12.76 5.76
CA ASP A 99 -17.22 -13.19 6.34
C ASP A 99 -17.85 -14.31 5.51
N GLU A 100 -18.09 -15.47 6.12
CA GLU A 100 -18.54 -16.69 5.42
C GLU A 100 -19.93 -16.56 4.77
N GLU A 101 -20.85 -15.84 5.42
CA GLU A 101 -22.19 -15.58 4.88
C GLU A 101 -22.10 -14.71 3.62
N ASN A 102 -21.30 -13.64 3.70
CA ASN A 102 -21.02 -12.76 2.58
C ASN A 102 -20.22 -13.45 1.47
N ALA A 103 -19.34 -14.39 1.79
CA ALA A 103 -18.62 -15.20 0.80
C ALA A 103 -19.60 -16.08 0.01
N SER A 104 -20.57 -16.68 0.71
CA SER A 104 -21.64 -17.47 0.09
C SER A 104 -22.55 -16.61 -0.79
N ALA A 105 -22.82 -15.36 -0.38
CA ALA A 105 -23.53 -14.39 -1.23
C ALA A 105 -22.70 -14.04 -2.48
N MET A 106 -21.41 -13.78 -2.33
CA MET A 106 -20.51 -13.44 -3.43
C MET A 106 -20.42 -14.57 -4.47
N LYS A 107 -20.37 -15.85 -4.03
CA LYS A 107 -20.41 -17.03 -4.91
C LYS A 107 -21.62 -17.08 -5.83
N LYS A 108 -22.77 -16.55 -5.39
CA LYS A 108 -24.00 -16.49 -6.19
C LYS A 108 -24.03 -15.31 -7.16
N LEU A 109 -23.18 -14.31 -6.93
CA LEU A 109 -23.14 -13.05 -7.67
C LEU A 109 -22.09 -13.02 -8.78
N VAL A 110 -21.04 -13.83 -8.66
CA VAL A 110 -20.01 -13.99 -9.70
C VAL A 110 -20.38 -15.13 -10.65
N ASP A 111 -19.99 -15.00 -11.91
CA ASP A 111 -19.94 -16.16 -12.79
C ASP A 111 -18.79 -17.08 -12.34
N GLY A 112 -18.88 -18.38 -12.65
CA GLY A 112 -17.90 -19.38 -12.20
C GLY A 112 -16.45 -19.16 -12.67
N SER A 113 -16.17 -18.07 -13.38
CA SER A 113 -14.83 -17.62 -13.77
C SER A 113 -14.02 -17.00 -12.63
N VAL A 114 -14.67 -16.51 -11.58
CA VAL A 114 -14.01 -15.89 -10.43
C VAL A 114 -14.08 -16.85 -9.25
N GLU A 115 -12.92 -17.31 -8.79
CA GLU A 115 -12.83 -18.14 -7.59
C GLU A 115 -13.21 -17.33 -6.34
N VAL A 116 -14.05 -17.89 -5.46
CA VAL A 116 -14.42 -17.23 -4.21
C VAL A 116 -13.95 -18.07 -3.02
N LEU A 117 -12.96 -17.54 -2.32
CA LEU A 117 -12.40 -18.07 -1.08
C LEU A 117 -12.99 -17.31 0.11
N SER A 118 -12.88 -17.91 1.30
CA SER A 118 -13.42 -17.30 2.52
C SER A 118 -12.49 -17.37 3.72
N GLY A 119 -12.74 -16.48 4.67
CA GLY A 119 -12.07 -16.44 5.97
C GLY A 119 -10.58 -16.11 5.93
N GLU A 120 -9.93 -16.26 7.08
CA GLU A 120 -8.49 -16.06 7.22
C GLU A 120 -7.68 -17.06 6.39
N ALA A 121 -8.20 -18.27 6.18
CA ALA A 121 -7.55 -19.30 5.37
C ALA A 121 -7.42 -18.84 3.91
N GLY A 122 -8.49 -18.30 3.33
CA GLY A 122 -8.46 -17.74 1.97
C GLY A 122 -7.47 -16.58 1.83
N LEU A 123 -7.33 -15.74 2.86
CA LEU A 123 -6.34 -14.66 2.85
C LEU A 123 -4.91 -15.20 2.78
N GLN A 124 -4.58 -16.17 3.62
CA GLN A 124 -3.25 -16.79 3.65
C GLN A 124 -2.95 -17.57 2.38
N GLU A 125 -3.95 -18.23 1.82
CA GLU A 125 -3.82 -18.97 0.58
C GLU A 125 -3.45 -18.02 -0.57
N VAL A 126 -4.25 -16.97 -0.80
CA VAL A 126 -4.05 -16.04 -1.91
C VAL A 126 -2.67 -15.39 -1.88
N VAL A 127 -2.22 -14.90 -0.72
CA VAL A 127 -0.88 -14.28 -0.63
C VAL A 127 0.26 -15.27 -0.82
N SER A 128 -0.03 -16.57 -0.73
CA SER A 128 0.93 -17.64 -0.92
C SER A 128 0.95 -18.23 -2.34
N ARG A 129 0.04 -17.81 -3.23
CA ARG A 129 -0.02 -18.34 -4.58
C ARG A 129 1.15 -17.86 -5.44
N ASP A 130 1.59 -18.71 -6.36
CA ASP A 130 2.73 -18.42 -7.24
C ASP A 130 2.43 -17.32 -8.27
N ASP A 131 1.15 -17.12 -8.60
CA ASP A 131 0.68 -16.07 -9.53
C ASP A 131 0.45 -14.71 -8.86
N VAL A 132 1.09 -14.47 -7.72
CA VAL A 132 1.14 -13.19 -7.01
C VAL A 132 2.58 -12.75 -6.89
N ASP A 133 2.88 -11.52 -7.29
CA ASP A 133 4.21 -10.92 -7.19
C ASP A 133 4.28 -9.89 -6.07
N ILE A 134 3.19 -9.13 -5.88
CA ILE A 134 3.09 -8.02 -4.94
C ILE A 134 1.83 -8.20 -4.09
N VAL A 135 1.98 -8.05 -2.77
CA VAL A 135 0.86 -8.01 -1.84
C VAL A 135 0.71 -6.58 -1.32
N ILE A 136 -0.41 -5.94 -1.67
CA ILE A 136 -0.79 -4.64 -1.09
C ILE A 136 -1.62 -4.92 0.17
N SER A 137 -1.05 -4.64 1.33
CA SER A 137 -1.69 -4.84 2.62
C SER A 137 -2.33 -3.54 3.12
N SER A 138 -3.64 -3.43 2.90
CA SER A 138 -4.48 -2.29 3.33
C SER A 138 -5.54 -2.67 4.36
N LEU A 139 -5.33 -3.79 5.06
CA LEU A 139 -6.17 -4.23 6.17
C LEU A 139 -6.00 -3.30 7.38
N VAL A 140 -7.02 -3.23 8.24
CA VAL A 140 -7.00 -2.38 9.43
C VAL A 140 -6.56 -3.17 10.66
N GLY A 141 -5.75 -2.54 11.52
CA GLY A 141 -5.35 -3.10 12.81
C GLY A 141 -4.49 -4.37 12.68
N PHE A 142 -4.73 -5.35 13.56
CA PHE A 142 -3.93 -6.57 13.64
C PHE A 142 -4.21 -7.59 12.52
N ALA A 143 -5.30 -7.42 11.77
CA ALA A 143 -5.71 -8.36 10.73
C ALA A 143 -4.66 -8.52 9.60
N GLY A 144 -3.80 -7.51 9.41
CA GLY A 144 -2.72 -7.52 8.43
C GLY A 144 -1.52 -8.41 8.81
N LEU A 145 -1.34 -8.76 10.08
CA LEU A 145 -0.08 -9.38 10.53
C LEU A 145 0.15 -10.77 9.93
N LYS A 146 -0.81 -11.70 10.14
CA LYS A 146 -0.70 -13.08 9.63
C LYS A 146 -0.52 -13.14 8.10
N PRO A 147 -1.33 -12.48 7.27
CA PRO A 147 -1.14 -12.53 5.82
C PRO A 147 0.17 -11.85 5.39
N THR A 148 0.63 -10.81 6.10
CA THR A 148 1.95 -10.20 5.83
C THR A 148 3.09 -11.18 6.08
N ILE A 149 3.07 -11.91 7.20
CA ILE A 149 4.06 -12.96 7.49
C ILE A 149 4.02 -14.06 6.42
N ALA A 150 2.83 -14.52 6.02
CA ALA A 150 2.68 -15.54 4.99
C ALA A 150 3.28 -15.08 3.64
N ALA A 151 2.97 -13.85 3.22
CA ALA A 151 3.51 -13.25 2.00
C ALA A 151 5.04 -13.12 2.04
N ILE A 152 5.62 -12.71 3.19
CA ILE A 152 7.08 -12.62 3.35
C ILE A 152 7.74 -13.99 3.18
N LYS A 153 7.18 -15.03 3.82
CA LYS A 153 7.71 -16.40 3.72
C LYS A 153 7.67 -16.94 2.29
N GLN A 154 6.75 -16.43 1.47
CA GLN A 154 6.58 -16.77 0.06
C GLN A 154 7.34 -15.81 -0.87
N ARG A 155 8.22 -14.99 -0.30
CA ARG A 155 9.11 -14.06 -1.00
C ARG A 155 8.37 -13.04 -1.88
N LYS A 156 7.15 -12.65 -1.50
CA LYS A 156 6.38 -11.63 -2.21
C LYS A 156 6.85 -10.24 -1.83
N THR A 157 6.89 -9.29 -2.77
CA THR A 157 7.06 -7.87 -2.44
C THR A 157 5.86 -7.41 -1.61
N ILE A 158 6.11 -6.74 -0.48
CA ILE A 158 5.07 -6.29 0.43
C ILE A 158 4.92 -4.78 0.33
N ALA A 159 3.79 -4.31 -0.17
CA ALA A 159 3.42 -2.90 -0.12
C ALA A 159 2.48 -2.67 1.08
N LEU A 160 3.04 -2.14 2.18
CA LEU A 160 2.40 -2.10 3.49
C LEU A 160 1.82 -0.72 3.79
N ALA A 161 0.49 -0.64 3.87
CA ALA A 161 -0.21 0.56 4.33
C ALA A 161 -0.63 0.47 5.81
N ASN A 162 -0.80 -0.75 6.32
CA ASN A 162 -1.18 -1.03 7.70
C ASN A 162 -0.01 -0.86 8.66
N LYS A 163 0.15 0.36 9.22
CA LYS A 163 1.20 0.69 10.19
C LYS A 163 1.13 -0.14 11.48
N GLU A 164 -0.08 -0.55 11.89
CA GLU A 164 -0.30 -1.32 13.11
C GLU A 164 0.44 -2.67 13.10
N THR A 165 0.65 -3.27 11.93
CA THR A 165 1.49 -4.48 11.78
C THR A 165 2.92 -4.24 12.26
N LEU A 166 3.52 -3.09 11.91
CA LEU A 166 4.88 -2.75 12.34
C LEU A 166 4.92 -2.23 13.79
N VAL A 167 3.87 -1.57 14.25
CA VAL A 167 3.79 -1.13 15.66
C VAL A 167 3.74 -2.33 16.60
N VAL A 168 2.97 -3.37 16.27
CA VAL A 168 2.80 -4.55 17.13
C VAL A 168 3.94 -5.55 16.99
N ALA A 169 4.45 -5.76 15.77
CA ALA A 169 5.38 -6.85 15.47
C ALA A 169 6.57 -6.41 14.62
N GLY A 170 7.01 -5.15 14.74
CA GLY A 170 8.06 -4.57 13.90
C GLY A 170 9.36 -5.37 13.88
N GLU A 171 9.89 -5.75 15.05
CA GLU A 171 11.13 -6.53 15.14
C GLU A 171 11.02 -7.87 14.39
N LEU A 172 9.92 -8.59 14.60
CA LEU A 172 9.64 -9.86 13.93
C LEU A 172 9.53 -9.68 12.41
N ILE A 173 8.76 -8.69 11.95
CA ILE A 173 8.57 -8.43 10.53
C ILE A 173 9.90 -8.07 9.86
N ILE A 174 10.69 -7.18 10.47
CA ILE A 174 11.99 -6.79 9.92
C ILE A 174 12.98 -7.97 9.90
N ALA A 175 12.96 -8.83 10.92
CA ALA A 175 13.76 -10.05 10.92
C ALA A 175 13.39 -10.98 9.76
N LEU A 176 12.09 -11.25 9.56
CA LEU A 176 11.59 -12.09 8.48
C LEU A 176 11.88 -11.49 7.09
N VAL A 177 11.69 -10.19 6.91
CA VAL A 177 12.00 -9.49 5.66
C VAL A 177 13.47 -9.68 5.28
N ARG A 178 14.38 -9.58 6.26
CA ARG A 178 15.82 -9.84 6.05
C ARG A 178 16.12 -11.31 5.77
N GLU A 179 15.51 -12.22 6.53
CA GLU A 179 15.71 -13.67 6.39
C GLU A 179 15.29 -14.18 5.01
N TYR A 180 14.14 -13.71 4.52
CA TYR A 180 13.57 -14.17 3.25
C TYR A 180 13.99 -13.32 2.04
N GLY A 181 14.71 -12.21 2.27
CA GLY A 181 15.19 -11.31 1.21
C GLY A 181 14.06 -10.59 0.48
N VAL A 182 13.04 -10.17 1.24
CA VAL A 182 11.82 -9.55 0.70
C VAL A 182 11.94 -8.04 0.67
N GLU A 183 11.33 -7.41 -0.33
CA GLU A 183 11.16 -5.96 -0.36
C GLU A 183 9.92 -5.54 0.44
N LEU A 184 10.10 -4.58 1.34
CA LEU A 184 9.02 -3.96 2.12
C LEU A 184 8.87 -2.48 1.74
N ILE A 185 7.78 -2.15 1.07
CA ILE A 185 7.48 -0.83 0.53
C ILE A 185 6.43 -0.14 1.42
N PRO A 186 6.73 0.99 2.08
CA PRO A 186 5.74 1.74 2.84
C PRO A 186 4.77 2.49 1.92
N ILE A 187 3.46 2.32 2.16
CA ILE A 187 2.40 3.09 1.48
C ILE A 187 1.95 4.30 2.33
N ASP A 188 2.10 4.22 3.65
CA ASP A 188 1.77 5.32 4.56
C ASP A 188 2.51 6.60 4.14
N SER A 189 1.78 7.73 4.06
CA SER A 189 2.21 8.94 3.35
C SER A 189 3.55 9.48 3.82
N GLU A 190 3.76 9.54 5.12
CA GLU A 190 4.95 10.09 5.76
C GLU A 190 6.17 9.19 5.51
N HIS A 191 5.97 7.87 5.62
CA HIS A 191 7.01 6.88 5.40
C HIS A 191 7.39 6.78 3.91
N SER A 192 6.39 6.86 3.02
CA SER A 192 6.57 6.92 1.57
C SER A 192 7.32 8.19 1.16
N ALA A 193 6.99 9.35 1.76
CA ALA A 193 7.71 10.59 1.51
C ALA A 193 9.19 10.51 1.94
N ILE A 194 9.46 9.93 3.12
CA ILE A 194 10.83 9.68 3.57
C ILE A 194 11.56 8.76 2.59
N LEU A 195 10.94 7.65 2.17
CA LEU A 195 11.58 6.73 1.21
C LEU A 195 11.93 7.43 -0.10
N GLN A 196 11.02 8.24 -0.64
CA GLN A 196 11.25 9.00 -1.87
C GLN A 196 12.37 10.04 -1.71
N CYS A 197 12.49 10.68 -0.54
CA CYS A 197 13.57 11.62 -0.26
C CYS A 197 14.93 10.94 -0.09
N LEU A 198 14.96 9.69 0.37
CA LEU A 198 16.20 8.93 0.57
C LEU A 198 16.66 8.18 -0.68
N ALA A 199 15.86 8.18 -1.73
CA ALA A 199 16.18 7.45 -2.94
C ALA A 199 17.38 8.05 -3.66
N GLY A 200 18.46 7.27 -3.70
CA GLY A 200 19.72 7.65 -4.36
C GLY A 200 20.68 8.44 -3.48
N GLU A 201 20.29 8.66 -2.23
CA GLU A 201 21.13 9.27 -1.22
C GLU A 201 21.86 8.18 -0.42
N ASP A 202 23.06 8.49 0.08
CA ASP A 202 23.74 7.61 1.02
C ASP A 202 23.03 7.68 2.38
N ARG A 203 22.76 6.51 2.97
CA ARG A 203 22.18 6.43 4.31
C ARG A 203 23.08 7.03 5.38
N SER A 204 24.40 7.06 5.16
CA SER A 204 25.34 7.71 6.08
C SER A 204 25.15 9.22 6.18
N ASP A 205 24.57 9.85 5.16
CA ASP A 205 24.42 11.30 5.07
C ASP A 205 23.14 11.79 5.77
N ILE A 206 22.32 10.86 6.26
CA ILE A 206 21.07 11.17 6.96
C ILE A 206 21.36 11.71 8.36
N ALA A 207 21.25 13.02 8.53
CA ALA A 207 21.40 13.67 9.84
C ALA A 207 20.12 13.63 10.70
N ARG A 208 18.93 13.69 10.09
CA ARG A 208 17.63 13.75 10.79
C ARG A 208 16.48 13.31 9.88
N LEU A 209 15.48 12.65 10.47
CA LEU A 209 14.16 12.45 9.87
C LEU A 209 13.16 13.44 10.48
N ILE A 210 12.37 14.10 9.64
CA ILE A 210 11.30 15.01 10.06
C ILE A 210 9.96 14.35 9.75
N LEU A 211 9.25 13.94 10.79
CA LEU A 211 7.91 13.39 10.66
C LEU A 211 6.88 14.51 10.78
N THR A 212 6.10 14.73 9.74
CA THR A 212 5.02 15.72 9.72
C THR A 212 3.71 15.11 10.21
N ALA A 213 2.83 15.94 10.76
CA ALA A 213 1.46 15.56 11.09
C ALA A 213 0.52 16.72 10.75
N SER A 214 -0.74 16.42 10.40
CA SER A 214 -1.75 17.44 10.10
C SER A 214 -2.28 18.15 11.35
N GLY A 215 -2.14 17.52 12.53
CA GLY A 215 -2.73 17.96 13.79
C GLY A 215 -4.20 17.57 14.00
N GLY A 216 -4.87 17.04 12.97
CA GLY A 216 -6.26 16.59 13.04
C GLY A 216 -7.29 17.72 13.22
N PRO A 217 -8.59 17.39 13.37
CA PRO A 217 -9.66 18.38 13.49
C PRO A 217 -9.56 19.24 14.77
N PHE A 218 -8.81 18.77 15.77
CA PHE A 218 -8.72 19.40 17.09
C PHE A 218 -7.44 20.20 17.33
N LEU A 219 -6.63 20.44 16.30
CA LEU A 219 -5.35 21.16 16.42
C LEU A 219 -5.52 22.53 17.10
N SER A 220 -6.61 23.23 16.79
CA SER A 220 -6.92 24.56 17.31
C SER A 220 -8.01 24.56 18.38
N THR A 221 -8.47 23.39 18.83
CA THR A 221 -9.55 23.28 19.82
C THR A 221 -9.03 23.60 21.22
N PRO A 222 -9.68 24.49 21.99
CA PRO A 222 -9.33 24.73 23.39
C PRO A 222 -9.49 23.48 24.25
N ARG A 223 -8.61 23.27 25.23
CA ARG A 223 -8.61 22.05 26.07
C ARG A 223 -9.93 21.84 26.82
N GLU A 224 -10.59 22.93 27.20
CA GLU A 224 -11.84 22.93 27.93
C GLU A 224 -12.99 22.30 27.12
N GLU A 225 -12.91 22.36 25.79
CA GLU A 225 -13.90 21.81 24.87
C GLU A 225 -13.68 20.32 24.58
N PHE A 226 -12.56 19.72 25.03
CA PHE A 226 -12.27 18.31 24.77
C PHE A 226 -13.29 17.36 25.41
N GLY A 227 -13.93 17.78 26.51
CA GLY A 227 -14.97 16.98 27.18
C GLY A 227 -16.25 16.80 26.37
N SER A 228 -16.49 17.65 25.38
CA SER A 228 -17.68 17.62 24.51
C SER A 228 -17.45 16.97 23.15
N ILE A 229 -16.25 16.48 22.85
CA ILE A 229 -15.92 15.90 21.55
C ILE A 229 -16.67 14.56 21.36
N THR A 230 -17.36 14.44 20.23
CA THR A 230 -18.04 13.24 19.74
C THR A 230 -17.27 12.59 18.59
N VAL A 231 -17.75 11.43 18.12
CA VAL A 231 -17.16 10.74 16.96
C VAL A 231 -17.54 11.44 15.66
N GLU A 232 -18.78 11.91 15.57
CA GLU A 232 -19.30 12.81 14.53
C GLU A 232 -18.75 14.23 14.69
#